data_AF-A0A970BNW9-F1
#
_entry.id   AF-A0A970BNW9-F1
#
_cell.length_a   1.000
_cell.length_b   1.000
_cell.length_c   1.000
_cell.angle_alpha   90.00
_cell.angle_beta   90.00
_cell.angle_gamma   90.00
#
_symmetry.space_group_name_H-M   'P 1'
#
loop_
_entity.id
_entity.type
_entity.pdbx_description
1 polymer ?
#
loop_
_entity_poly.entity_id
_entity_poly.type
_entity_poly.pdbx_seq_one_letter_code
_entity_poly.pdbx_strand_id
1 'polypeptide(L)' 'MRKFDSAKKAGIRDWVTMKVIAVYPYAPLATDEETENAVRDWFYAQDCDAENLLRHSFVDVLTDEEAAELKPGLVEAEG' A
#
# COMPACT_ATOMS: atom_id res chain seq x y z
N MET A 1 19.53 -1.94 -5.40
CA MET A 1 18.64 -3.03 -4.95
C MET A 1 17.22 -2.52 -5.10
N ARG A 2 16.32 -3.32 -5.67
CA ARG A 2 14.90 -2.96 -5.83
C ARG A 2 14.22 -3.02 -4.46
N LYS A 3 13.36 -2.04 -4.17
CA LYS A 3 12.62 -1.92 -2.89
C LYS A 3 11.65 -3.08 -2.70
N PHE A 4 10.99 -3.53 -3.78
CA PHE A 4 9.97 -4.58 -3.72
C PHE A 4 10.46 -5.99 -4.12
N ASP A 5 11.76 -6.16 -4.43
CA ASP A 5 12.32 -7.43 -4.94
C ASP A 5 12.13 -8.63 -4.00
N SER A 6 12.20 -8.36 -2.69
CA SER A 6 12.02 -9.35 -1.62
C SER A 6 10.71 -9.16 -0.85
N ALA A 7 9.89 -8.18 -1.25
CA ALA A 7 8.65 -7.86 -0.56
C ALA A 7 7.55 -8.83 -1.01
N LYS A 8 6.89 -9.50 -0.06
CA LYS A 8 5.75 -10.37 -0.37
C LYS A 8 4.50 -9.57 -0.73
N LYS A 9 4.34 -8.38 -0.16
CA LYS A 9 3.20 -7.49 -0.38
C LYS A 9 3.62 -6.03 -0.33
N ALA A 10 2.91 -5.20 -1.09
CA ALA A 10 3.00 -3.75 -1.08
C ALA A 10 1.71 -3.15 -0.51
N GLY A 11 1.79 -1.95 0.05
CA GLY A 11 0.67 -1.28 0.66
C GLY A 11 0.84 0.22 0.68
N ILE A 12 -0.21 0.91 1.10
CA ILE A 12 -0.20 2.35 1.28
C ILE A 12 -0.11 2.65 2.77
N ARG A 13 0.85 3.50 3.10
CA ARG A 13 1.12 3.95 4.45
C ARG A 13 0.93 5.46 4.53
N ASP A 14 0.20 5.89 5.55
CA ASP A 14 0.03 7.31 5.86
C ASP A 14 1.33 7.89 6.44
N TRP A 15 1.83 9.01 5.94
CA TRP A 15 3.11 9.58 6.39
C TRP A 15 3.03 10.32 7.72
N VAL A 16 1.81 10.64 8.18
CA VAL A 16 1.58 11.33 9.45
C VAL A 16 1.59 10.34 10.61
N THR A 17 0.89 9.22 10.44
CA THR A 17 0.68 8.19 11.47
C THR A 17 1.58 6.97 11.29
N MET A 18 2.22 6.82 10.13
CA MET A 18 3.03 5.66 9.74
C MET A 18 2.24 4.33 9.75
N LYS A 19 0.90 4.39 9.75
CA LYS A 19 0.04 3.21 9.71
C LYS A 19 -0.28 2.80 8.28
N VAL A 20 -0.40 1.49 8.06
CA VAL A 20 -0.90 0.95 6.79
C VAL A 20 -2.40 1.21 6.71
N ILE A 21 -2.81 1.93 5.67
CA ILE A 21 -4.21 2.29 5.40
C ILE A 21 -4.82 1.43 4.29
N ALA A 22 -3.99 0.80 3.46
CA ALA A 22 -4.45 -0.16 2.46
C ALA A 22 -3.38 -1.19 2.13
N VAL A 23 -3.81 -2.41 1.84
CA VAL A 23 -2.95 -3.52 1.43
C VAL A 23 -3.26 -3.90 0.00
N TYR A 24 -2.26 -3.84 -0.86
CA TYR A 24 -2.41 -4.18 -2.27
C TYR A 24 -2.66 -5.69 -2.41
N PRO A 25 -3.74 -6.12 -3.11
CA PRO A 25 -4.10 -7.53 -3.26
C PRO A 25 -3.15 -8.33 -4.16
N TYR A 26 -2.39 -7.65 -5.02
CA TYR A 26 -1.54 -8.30 -6.01
C TYR A 26 -0.06 -8.27 -5.60
N ALA A 27 0.73 -9.11 -6.26
CA ALA A 27 2.17 -9.12 -6.08
C ALA A 27 2.81 -7.84 -6.63
N PRO A 28 3.97 -7.41 -6.09
CA PRO A 28 4.76 -6.34 -6.69
C PRO A 28 5.12 -6.65 -8.16
N LEU A 29 5.20 -5.61 -8.98
CA LEU A 29 5.55 -5.71 -10.39
C LEU A 29 7.08 -5.78 -10.59
N ALA A 30 7.49 -5.87 -11.85
CA ALA A 30 8.89 -6.04 -12.23
C ALA A 30 9.78 -4.87 -11.77
N THR A 31 9.23 -3.67 -11.60
CA THR A 31 9.97 -2.49 -11.13
C THR A 31 9.27 -1.82 -9.96
N ASP A 32 10.06 -1.06 -9.18
CA ASP A 32 9.54 -0.31 -8.04
C ASP A 32 8.53 0.75 -8.50
N GLU A 33 8.85 1.50 -9.56
CA GLU A 33 7.98 2.53 -10.12
C GLU A 33 6.65 1.95 -10.65
N GLU A 34 6.69 0.81 -11.35
CA GLU A 34 5.46 0.14 -11.79
C GLU A 34 4.62 -0.33 -10.61
N THR A 35 5.26 -0.89 -9.58
CA THR A 35 4.56 -1.31 -8.36
C THR A 35 3.89 -0.12 -7.68
N GLU A 36 4.63 0.97 -7.49
CA GLU A 36 4.10 2.18 -6.87
C GLU A 36 2.91 2.75 -7.63
N ASN A 37 3.01 2.84 -8.97
CA ASN A 37 1.91 3.31 -9.79
C ASN A 37 0.70 2.39 -9.74
N ALA A 38 0.90 1.06 -9.82
CA ALA A 38 -0.19 0.10 -9.75
C ALA A 38 -0.92 0.12 -8.40
N VAL A 39 -0.17 0.25 -7.30
CA VAL A 39 -0.74 0.36 -5.94
C VAL A 39 -1.54 1.65 -5.78
N ARG A 40 -0.99 2.79 -6.25
CA ARG A 40 -1.68 4.10 -6.20
C ARG A 40 -2.96 4.09 -7.05
N ASP A 41 -2.89 3.58 -8.27
CA ASP A 41 -4.03 3.51 -9.20
C ASP A 41 -5.15 2.62 -8.65
N TRP A 42 -4.77 1.44 -8.12
CA TRP A 42 -5.71 0.55 -7.45
C TRP A 42 -6.40 1.21 -6.25
N PHE A 43 -5.63 1.87 -5.38
CA PHE A 43 -6.20 2.53 -4.19
C PHE A 43 -7.09 3.72 -4.57
N TYR A 44 -6.69 4.50 -5.57
CA TYR A 44 -7.51 5.58 -6.12
C TYR A 44 -8.86 5.05 -6.64
N ALA A 45 -8.90 3.83 -7.18
CA ALA A 45 -10.14 3.20 -7.62
C ALA A 45 -11.01 2.63 -6.48
N GLN A 46 -10.50 2.51 -5.24
CA GLN A 46 -11.26 1.96 -4.12
C GLN A 46 -12.22 2.96 -3.49
N ASP A 47 -11.82 4.24 -3.37
CA ASP A 47 -12.60 5.24 -2.64
C ASP A 47 -12.48 6.64 -3.26
N CYS A 48 -13.52 7.46 -3.14
CA CYS A 48 -13.50 8.82 -3.67
C CYS A 48 -12.60 9.74 -2.83
N ASP A 49 -12.46 9.46 -1.53
CA ASP A 49 -11.54 10.16 -0.63
C ASP A 49 -10.08 9.67 -0.76
N ALA A 50 -9.83 8.61 -1.53
CA ALA A 50 -8.50 8.06 -1.75
C ALA A 50 -7.53 9.08 -2.37
N GLU A 51 -8.01 10.01 -3.20
CA GLU A 51 -7.17 11.09 -3.74
C GLU A 51 -6.59 11.96 -2.62
N ASN A 52 -7.41 12.29 -1.63
CA ASN A 52 -7.00 13.13 -0.52
C ASN A 52 -6.06 12.37 0.43
N LEU A 53 -6.33 11.09 0.66
CA LEU A 53 -5.45 10.20 1.44
C LEU A 53 -4.12 9.96 0.72
N LEU A 54 -4.08 9.89 -0.62
CA LEU A 54 -2.85 9.75 -1.40
C LEU A 54 -1.91 10.95 -1.26
N ARG A 55 -2.44 12.16 -1.09
CA ARG A 55 -1.61 13.34 -0.77
C ARG A 55 -0.87 13.19 0.56
N HIS A 56 -1.43 12.39 1.47
CA HIS A 56 -0.86 12.13 2.79
C HIS A 56 -0.37 10.68 2.97
N SER A 57 -0.10 9.97 1.88
CA SER A 57 0.40 8.60 1.96
C SER A 57 1.42 8.27 0.88
N PHE A 58 2.14 7.16 1.10
CA PHE A 58 3.16 6.66 0.20
C PHE A 58 3.07 5.14 0.11
N VAL A 59 3.57 4.60 -1.00
CA VAL A 59 3.62 3.16 -1.20
C VAL A 59 4.88 2.60 -0.53
N ASP A 60 4.68 1.60 0.31
CA ASP A 60 5.76 0.90 0.99
C ASP A 60 5.56 -0.61 1.01
N VAL A 61 6.63 -1.31 1.36
CA VAL A 61 6.61 -2.75 1.60
C VAL A 61 5.96 -3.02 2.95
N LEU A 62 5.09 -4.03 3.01
CA LEU A 62 4.61 -4.51 4.29
C LEU A 62 5.67 -5.39 4.94
N THR A 63 5.82 -5.29 6.25
CA THR A 63 6.59 -6.28 7.02
C THR A 63 5.92 -7.65 6.94
N ASP A 64 6.65 -8.72 7.22
CA ASP A 64 6.06 -10.07 7.26
C ASP A 64 4.89 -10.18 8.24
N GLU A 65 4.94 -9.44 9.36
CA GLU A 65 3.86 -9.35 10.35
C GLU A 65 2.63 -8.66 9.74
N GLU A 66 2.79 -7.47 9.18
CA GLU A 66 1.68 -6.74 8.56
C GLU A 66 1.08 -7.52 7.37
N ALA A 67 1.93 -8.18 6.57
CA ALA A 67 1.49 -9.00 5.45
C ALA A 67 0.72 -10.26 5.88
N ALA A 68 0.96 -10.77 7.09
CA ALA A 68 0.26 -11.92 7.67
C ALA A 68 -1.05 -11.53 8.35
N GLU A 69 -1.08 -10.39 9.05
CA GLU A 69 -2.25 -9.93 9.80
C GLU A 69 -3.24 -9.15 8.94
N LEU A 70 -2.76 -8.30 8.02
CA LEU A 70 -3.61 -7.43 7.23
C LEU A 70 -4.15 -8.15 5.99
N LYS A 71 -5.47 -8.07 5.84
CA LYS A 71 -6.17 -8.55 4.65
C LYS A 71 -5.97 -7.56 3.50
N PRO A 72 -5.90 -8.05 2.25
CA PRO A 72 -5.89 -7.18 1.08
C PRO A 72 -7.17 -6.33 1.03
N GLY A 73 -7.03 -5.04 0.70
CA GLY A 73 -8.12 -4.07 0.75
C GLY A 73 -7.81 -2.84 1.60
N LEU A 74 -8.82 -2.01 1.81
CA LEU A 74 -8.76 -0.89 2.76
C LEU A 74 -8.63 -1.45 4.17
N VAL A 75 -7.64 -0.96 4.90
CA VAL A 75 -7.48 -1.24 6.32
C VAL A 75 -8.26 -0.17 7.05
N GLU A 76 -9.40 -0.53 7.62
CA GLU A 76 -10.12 0.36 8.53
C GLU A 76 -9.18 0.69 9.68
N ALA A 77 -8.69 1.93 9.73
CA ALA A 77 -7.99 2.42 10.89
C ALA A 77 -9.03 2.44 12.02
N GLU A 78 -9.07 1.38 12.84
CA GLU A 78 -9.94 1.34 14.01
C GLU A 78 -9.68 2.62 14.82
N GLY A 79 -10.73 3.45 14.90
CA GLY A 79 -10.74 4.72 15.62
C GLY A 79 -10.83 4.54 17.12
#